data_AF-A0A2S9HAX7-F1
#
_entry.id   AF-A0A2S9HAX7-F1
#
_cell.length_a   1.000
_cell.length_b   1.000
_cell.length_c   1.000
_cell.angle_alpha   90.00
_cell.angle_beta   90.00
_cell.angle_gamma   90.00
#
_symmetry.space_group_name_H-M   'P 1'
#
loop_
_entity.id
_entity.type
_entity.pdbx_description
1 polymer ?
#
loop_
_entity_poly.entity_id
_entity_poly.type
_entity_poly.pdbx_seq_one_letter_code
_entity_poly.pdbx_strand_id
1 'polypeptide(L)'
;MLSLLLIPATFITVAYFYQSNGMSDKKKITTFFEIAKICVQHKGELQYPIFIKEIKDDISMNYVYKLPLGVPSQLIQKLAEVLEEGLYKPVKISFHQRELHIRVFSQQIPEMWNWSKDLLKEHTW
;
A
#
# COMPACT_ATOMS: atom_id res chain seq x y z
N MET A 1 -24.84 18.36 -3.15
CA MET A 1 -24.04 17.39 -2.37
C MET A 1 -23.33 16.44 -3.34
N LEU A 2 -22.13 16.78 -3.79
CA LEU A 2 -21.38 16.00 -4.82
C LEU A 2 -19.93 15.67 -4.38
N SER A 3 -19.57 15.90 -3.11
CA SER A 3 -18.15 15.89 -2.71
C SER A 3 -17.58 14.52 -2.30
N LEU A 4 -18.39 13.48 -2.10
CA LEU A 4 -17.89 12.17 -1.65
C LEU A 4 -17.63 11.15 -2.76
N LEU A 5 -18.34 11.23 -3.90
CA LEU A 5 -18.17 10.30 -5.03
C LEU A 5 -17.06 10.71 -6.00
N LEU A 6 -16.57 11.95 -5.91
CA LEU A 6 -15.46 12.41 -6.74
C LEU A 6 -14.13 11.76 -6.34
N ILE A 7 -14.03 11.31 -5.09
CA ILE A 7 -12.78 10.78 -4.53
C ILE A 7 -12.49 9.39 -5.09
N PRO A 8 -13.38 8.39 -5.15
CA PRO A 8 -13.01 7.09 -5.73
C PRO A 8 -12.70 7.14 -7.24
N ALA A 9 -13.46 7.90 -8.02
CA ALA A 9 -13.35 7.91 -9.48
C ALA A 9 -12.04 8.53 -10.01
N THR A 10 -11.50 9.55 -9.34
CA THR A 10 -10.22 10.15 -9.72
C THR A 10 -9.05 9.20 -9.47
N PHE A 11 -9.12 8.35 -8.46
CA PHE A 11 -8.07 7.38 -8.18
C PHE A 11 -8.04 6.24 -9.20
N ILE A 12 -9.22 5.76 -9.61
CA ILE A 12 -9.35 4.66 -10.59
C ILE A 12 -8.79 5.09 -11.96
N THR A 13 -9.13 6.31 -12.42
CA THR A 13 -8.63 6.81 -13.71
C THR A 13 -7.12 7.03 -13.71
N VAL A 14 -6.57 7.52 -12.60
CA VAL A 14 -5.13 7.72 -12.45
C VAL A 14 -4.39 6.39 -12.35
N ALA A 15 -4.92 5.41 -11.60
CA ALA A 15 -4.40 4.05 -11.54
C ALA A 15 -4.22 3.42 -12.93
N TYR A 16 -5.25 3.50 -13.77
CA TYR A 16 -5.22 2.94 -15.12
C TYR A 16 -4.14 3.59 -16.00
N PHE A 17 -3.96 4.91 -15.89
CA PHE A 17 -2.94 5.63 -16.65
C PHE A 17 -1.51 5.30 -16.20
N TYR A 18 -1.27 5.11 -14.90
CA TYR A 18 0.05 4.78 -14.38
C TYR A 18 0.46 3.31 -14.60
N GLN A 19 -0.49 2.43 -14.92
CA GLN A 19 -0.21 1.05 -15.31
C GLN A 19 0.59 0.96 -16.62
N SER A 20 0.34 1.85 -17.60
CA SER A 20 0.97 1.76 -18.93
C SER A 20 2.43 2.20 -18.96
N ASN A 21 2.91 2.94 -17.94
CA ASN A 21 4.21 3.61 -17.97
C ASN A 21 5.37 2.82 -17.35
N GLY A 22 5.18 1.55 -16.95
CA GLY A 22 6.26 0.71 -16.40
C GLY A 22 6.86 1.23 -15.09
N MET A 23 6.10 2.06 -14.35
CA MET A 23 6.57 2.70 -13.12
C MET A 23 6.67 1.68 -11.97
N SER A 24 7.72 1.77 -11.14
CA SER A 24 7.91 0.85 -10.02
C SER A 24 6.81 1.01 -8.96
N ASP A 25 6.47 -0.08 -8.27
CA ASP A 25 5.41 -0.10 -7.23
C ASP A 25 5.64 0.98 -6.16
N LYS A 26 6.90 1.19 -5.74
CA LYS A 26 7.30 2.29 -4.84
C LYS A 26 6.83 3.66 -5.32
N LYS A 27 7.08 3.97 -6.61
CA LYS A 27 6.71 5.26 -7.20
C LYS A 27 5.19 5.41 -7.28
N LYS A 28 4.48 4.35 -7.68
CA LYS A 28 3.01 4.33 -7.70
C LYS A 28 2.43 4.61 -6.30
N ILE A 29 2.94 3.93 -5.27
CA ILE A 29 2.54 4.13 -3.87
C ILE A 29 2.74 5.60 -3.44
N THR A 30 3.89 6.19 -3.74
CA THR A 30 4.15 7.60 -3.42
C THR A 30 3.14 8.52 -4.09
N THR A 31 2.85 8.30 -5.37
CA THR A 31 1.84 9.07 -6.10
C THR A 31 0.44 8.90 -5.51
N PHE A 32 0.08 7.71 -5.01
CA PHE A 32 -1.17 7.52 -4.31
C PHE A 32 -1.26 8.32 -3.01
N PHE A 33 -0.17 8.49 -2.25
CA PHE A 33 -0.17 9.38 -1.09
C PHE A 33 -0.46 10.83 -1.47
N GLU A 34 0.08 11.30 -2.59
CA GLU A 34 -0.16 12.65 -3.11
C GLU A 34 -1.62 12.84 -3.54
N ILE A 35 -2.16 11.91 -4.32
CA ILE A 35 -3.53 11.97 -4.82
C ILE A 35 -4.55 11.89 -3.67
N ALA A 36 -4.32 10.98 -2.72
CA ALA A 36 -5.15 10.86 -1.51
C ALA A 36 -4.96 11.98 -0.51
N LYS A 37 -4.00 12.88 -0.73
CA LYS A 37 -3.60 13.91 0.23
C LYS A 37 -3.34 13.30 1.61
N ILE A 38 -2.69 12.13 1.65
CA ILE A 38 -2.20 11.53 2.89
C ILE A 38 -1.01 12.36 3.34
N CYS A 39 -1.29 13.48 3.98
CA CYS A 39 -0.30 14.45 4.39
C CYS A 39 -0.80 15.21 5.61
N VAL A 40 0.13 15.90 6.27
CA VAL A 40 -0.18 16.82 7.35
C VAL A 40 0.38 18.18 6.98
N GLN A 41 -0.43 19.22 7.13
CA GLN A 41 0.04 20.59 7.00
C GLN A 41 0.68 21.02 8.33
N HIS A 42 1.98 21.32 8.31
CA HIS A 42 2.70 21.78 9.48
C HIS A 42 3.54 22.99 9.10
N LYS A 43 3.31 24.13 9.77
CA LYS A 43 3.99 25.42 9.51
C LYS A 43 3.91 25.89 8.05
N GLY A 44 2.80 25.59 7.36
CA GLY A 44 2.57 25.97 5.96
C GLY A 44 3.13 24.99 4.93
N GLU A 45 3.88 23.96 5.35
CA GLU A 45 4.40 22.91 4.48
C GLU A 45 3.56 21.64 4.57
N LEU A 46 3.36 20.98 3.42
CA LEU A 46 2.71 19.67 3.36
C LEU A 46 3.77 18.58 3.59
N GLN A 47 3.59 17.81 4.66
CA GLN A 47 4.44 16.68 4.98
C GLN A 47 3.75 15.39 4.55
N TYR A 48 4.35 14.68 3.60
CA TYR A 48 3.90 13.37 3.12
C TYR A 48 4.67 12.22 3.80
N PRO A 49 4.16 10.99 3.74
CA PRO A 49 4.88 9.79 4.15
C PRO A 49 6.25 9.69 3.46
N ILE A 50 7.29 9.45 4.26
CA ILE A 50 8.67 9.41 3.78
C ILE A 50 9.09 7.94 3.62
N PHE A 51 9.56 7.57 2.44
CA PHE A 51 10.08 6.22 2.20
C PHE A 51 11.31 5.95 3.07
N ILE A 52 11.31 4.81 3.77
CA ILE A 52 12.43 4.38 4.62
C ILE A 52 13.23 3.29 3.89
N LYS A 53 12.59 2.17 3.55
CA LYS A 53 13.24 0.98 3.01
C LYS A 53 12.27 0.05 2.30
N GLU A 54 12.82 -0.86 1.51
CA GLU A 54 12.13 -2.00 0.94
C GLU A 54 12.72 -3.29 1.51
N ILE A 55 11.86 -4.27 1.79
CA ILE A 55 12.25 -5.58 2.32
C ILE A 55 11.66 -6.62 1.39
N LYS A 56 12.53 -7.35 0.70
CA LYS A 56 12.13 -8.45 -0.18
C LYS A 56 11.87 -9.70 0.65
N ASP A 57 10.73 -10.31 0.39
CA ASP A 57 10.33 -11.62 0.89
C ASP A 57 10.17 -12.57 -0.31
N ASP A 58 10.01 -13.87 -0.05
CA ASP A 58 9.94 -14.88 -1.11
C ASP A 58 8.75 -14.66 -2.05
N ILE A 59 7.61 -14.21 -1.50
CA ILE A 59 6.34 -14.02 -2.21
C ILE A 59 5.86 -12.56 -2.22
N SER A 60 6.62 -11.63 -1.64
CA SER A 60 6.16 -10.25 -1.50
C SER A 60 7.30 -9.23 -1.41
N MET A 61 6.95 -7.97 -1.62
CA MET A 61 7.81 -6.83 -1.34
C MET A 61 7.14 -5.95 -0.29
N ASN A 62 7.84 -5.68 0.81
CA ASN A 62 7.33 -4.79 1.85
C ASN A 62 7.99 -3.41 1.74
N TYR A 63 7.19 -2.39 1.46
CA TYR A 63 7.61 -1.00 1.40
C TYR A 63 7.29 -0.30 2.71
N VAL A 64 8.32 0.21 3.38
CA VAL A 64 8.19 0.85 4.69
C VAL A 64 8.27 2.36 4.54
N TYR A 65 7.26 3.06 5.04
CA TYR A 65 7.16 4.51 5.04
C TYR A 65 6.99 5.06 6.46
N LYS A 66 7.63 6.18 6.76
CA LYS A 66 7.42 6.92 8.01
C LYS A 66 6.24 7.86 7.84
N LEU A 67 5.23 7.75 8.69
CA LEU A 67 4.09 8.66 8.68
C LEU A 67 4.37 9.95 9.45
N PRO A 68 3.91 11.11 8.94
CA PRO A 68 3.88 12.34 9.71
C PRO A 68 2.84 12.25 10.83
N LEU A 69 3.06 13.03 11.90
CA LEU A 69 2.16 13.05 13.06
C LEU A 69 0.86 13.76 12.71
N GLY A 70 -0.26 13.07 12.90
CA GLY A 70 -1.59 13.63 12.66
C GLY A 70 -2.33 13.04 11.46
N VAL A 71 -1.74 12.08 10.73
CA VAL A 71 -2.47 11.34 9.69
C VAL A 71 -3.52 10.43 10.35
N PRO A 72 -4.82 10.55 10.01
CA PRO A 72 -5.86 9.69 10.57
C PRO A 72 -5.72 8.23 10.10
N SER A 73 -5.84 7.27 11.01
CA SER A 73 -5.76 5.83 10.70
C SER A 73 -6.84 5.36 9.71
N GLN A 74 -8.04 5.96 9.76
CA GLN A 74 -9.14 5.64 8.86
C GLN A 74 -8.81 5.95 7.39
N LEU A 75 -8.00 6.99 7.14
CA LEU A 75 -7.60 7.38 5.78
C LEU A 75 -6.62 6.36 5.19
N ILE A 76 -5.76 5.80 6.05
CA ILE A 76 -4.81 4.74 5.71
C ILE A 76 -5.53 3.42 5.41
N GLN A 77 -6.60 3.10 6.12
CA GLN A 77 -7.38 1.88 5.83
C GLN A 77 -7.98 1.89 4.43
N LYS A 78 -8.58 3.02 4.02
CA LYS A 78 -9.11 3.20 2.66
C LYS A 78 -8.04 3.18 1.58
N LEU A 79 -6.79 3.52 1.94
CA LEU A 79 -5.67 3.45 1.01
C LEU A 79 -5.38 2.00 0.58
N ALA A 80 -5.65 1.00 1.43
CA ALA A 80 -5.37 -0.39 1.09
C ALA A 80 -6.13 -0.83 -0.18
N GLU A 81 -7.45 -0.62 -0.19
CA GLU A 81 -8.32 -0.96 -1.32
C GLU A 81 -7.86 -0.25 -2.62
N VAL A 82 -7.57 1.05 -2.49
CA VAL A 82 -7.10 1.87 -3.62
C VAL A 82 -5.75 1.41 -4.14
N LEU A 83 -4.84 0.98 -3.27
CA LEU A 83 -3.53 0.47 -3.67
C LEU A 83 -3.64 -0.91 -4.33
N GLU A 84 -4.55 -1.77 -3.88
CA GLU A 84 -4.79 -3.07 -4.52
C GLU A 84 -5.30 -2.89 -5.95
N GLU A 85 -6.27 -2.01 -6.15
CA GLU A 85 -6.78 -1.64 -7.48
C GLU A 85 -5.67 -0.96 -8.32
N GLY A 86 -4.91 -0.05 -7.70
CA GLY A 86 -3.89 0.74 -8.35
C GLY A 86 -2.65 -0.01 -8.80
N LEU A 87 -2.26 -1.02 -8.03
CA LEU A 87 -1.10 -1.87 -8.32
C LEU A 87 -1.49 -3.14 -9.07
N TYR A 88 -2.78 -3.47 -9.14
CA TYR A 88 -3.31 -4.73 -9.67
C TYR A 88 -2.66 -5.95 -8.99
N LYS A 89 -2.41 -5.83 -7.69
CA LYS A 89 -1.73 -6.82 -6.86
C LYS A 89 -2.37 -6.82 -5.47
N PRO A 90 -2.40 -7.95 -4.76
CA PRO A 90 -2.84 -7.95 -3.36
C PRO A 90 -1.89 -7.10 -2.51
N VAL A 91 -2.46 -6.32 -1.59
CA VAL A 91 -1.73 -5.40 -0.72
C VAL A 91 -2.23 -5.54 0.71
N LYS A 92 -1.33 -5.87 1.64
CA LYS A 92 -1.60 -5.76 3.07
C LYS A 92 -0.90 -4.54 3.64
N ILE A 93 -1.68 -3.76 4.39
CA ILE A 93 -1.16 -2.64 5.18
C ILE A 93 -1.08 -3.07 6.65
N SER A 94 0.08 -2.87 7.27
CA SER A 94 0.22 -2.94 8.72
C SER A 94 0.85 -1.67 9.28
N PHE A 95 0.55 -1.41 10.56
CA PHE A 95 1.05 -0.24 11.25
C PHE A 95 1.86 -0.65 12.47
N HIS A 96 3.11 -0.21 12.52
CA HIS A 96 4.01 -0.46 13.63
C HIS A 96 4.59 0.87 14.10
N GLN A 97 4.15 1.33 15.27
CA GLN A 97 4.54 2.60 15.90
C GLN A 97 4.23 3.85 15.05
N ARG A 98 5.12 4.21 14.12
CA ARG A 98 5.02 5.35 13.19
C ARG A 98 5.37 4.96 11.76
N GLU A 99 5.51 3.68 11.52
CA GLU A 99 5.84 3.11 10.22
C GLU A 99 4.60 2.47 9.63
N LEU A 100 4.33 2.86 8.39
CA LEU A 100 3.39 2.23 7.50
C LEU A 100 4.12 1.17 6.69
N HIS A 101 3.73 -0.08 6.88
CA HIS A 101 4.26 -1.22 6.13
C HIS A 101 3.24 -1.60 5.06
N ILE A 102 3.64 -1.49 3.80
CA ILE A 102 2.83 -1.81 2.63
C ILE A 102 3.42 -3.04 1.98
N ARG A 103 2.84 -4.20 2.27
CA ARG A 103 3.25 -5.48 1.70
C ARG A 103 2.49 -5.75 0.41
N VAL A 104 3.20 -5.72 -0.71
CA VAL A 104 2.68 -5.99 -2.05
C VAL A 104 3.07 -7.41 -2.45
N PHE A 105 2.09 -8.26 -2.71
CA PHE A 105 2.33 -9.67 -3.07
C PHE A 105 2.60 -9.81 -4.57
N SER A 106 3.56 -10.66 -4.94
CA SER A 106 3.90 -10.92 -6.35
C SER A 106 2.90 -11.85 -7.03
N GLN A 107 2.17 -12.65 -6.24
CA GLN A 107 1.15 -13.58 -6.68
C GLN A 107 -0.17 -13.28 -5.98
N GLN A 108 -1.30 -13.57 -6.63
CA GLN A 108 -2.58 -13.58 -5.97
C GLN A 108 -2.56 -14.67 -4.88
N ILE A 109 -3.06 -14.33 -3.69
CA ILE A 109 -3.18 -15.29 -2.60
C ILE A 109 -4.05 -16.44 -3.12
N PRO A 110 -3.58 -17.70 -3.07
CA PRO A 110 -4.38 -18.81 -3.54
C PRO A 110 -5.69 -18.85 -2.73
N GLU A 111 -6.82 -18.94 -3.42
CA GLU A 111 -8.16 -18.97 -2.79
C GLU A 111 -8.31 -20.15 -1.83
N MET A 112 -7.59 -21.23 -2.10
CA MET A 112 -7.54 -22.42 -1.27
C MET A 112 -6.10 -22.89 -1.12
N TRP A 113 -5.74 -23.27 0.11
CA TRP A 113 -4.45 -23.88 0.41
C TRP A 113 -4.66 -25.36 0.73
N ASN A 114 -4.13 -26.23 -0.12
CA ASN A 114 -4.16 -27.65 0.15
C ASN A 114 -3.09 -28.01 1.17
N TRP A 115 -3.51 -28.59 2.28
CA TRP A 115 -2.57 -29.14 3.25
C TRP A 115 -1.77 -30.28 2.64
N SER A 116 -0.44 -30.24 2.76
CA SER A 116 0.47 -31.33 2.38
C SER A 116 1.44 -31.64 3.52
N LYS A 117 1.85 -32.91 3.61
CA LYS A 117 2.92 -33.36 4.50
C LYS A 117 4.27 -32.71 4.16
N ASP A 118 4.44 -32.20 2.95
CA ASP A 118 5.66 -31.50 2.50
C ASP A 118 5.91 -30.17 3.24
N LEU A 119 4.89 -29.65 3.94
CA LEU A 119 4.98 -28.44 4.74
C LEU A 119 5.57 -28.70 6.13
N LEU A 120 5.64 -29.96 6.55
CA LEU A 120 6.20 -30.35 7.83
C LEU A 120 7.72 -30.36 7.70
N LYS A 121 8.38 -29.45 8.42
CA LYS A 121 9.83 -29.51 8.63
C LYS A 121 10.08 -30.25 9.94
N GLU A 122 10.69 -31.42 9.84
CA GLU A 122 11.05 -32.22 11.01
C GLU A 122 11.99 -31.40 11.93
N HIS A 123 11.73 -31.48 13.24
CA HIS A 123 12.53 -30.85 14.31
C HIS A 123 12.58 -29.31 14.34
N THR A 124 11.66 -28.61 13.67
CA THR A 124 11.44 -27.17 13.87
C THR A 124 10.13 -26.91 14.61
N TRP A 125 10.19 -26.13 15.69
CA TRP A 125 9.04 -25.67 16.49
C TRP A 125 8.91 -24.16 16.37
#